data_AF-A0AAW0PJG9-F1
#
_entry.id   AF-A0AAW0PJG9-F1
#
_cell.length_a   1.000
_cell.length_b   1.000
_cell.length_c   1.000
_cell.angle_alpha   90.00
_cell.angle_beta   90.00
_cell.angle_gamma   90.00
#
_symmetry.space_group_name_H-M   'P 1'
#
loop_
_entity.id
_entity.type
_entity.pdbx_description
1 polymer ?
#
loop_
_entity_poly.entity_id
_entity_poly.type
_entity_poly.pdbx_seq_one_letter_code
_entity_poly.pdbx_strand_id
1 'polypeptide(L)'
;MAHLIPTYRALLSCATGRTADQRSNKPERLCLTTMDMLSWSPQQDNSQTVSRSTHGPGDALCRGRTAVNAQASPTVGAKMYRTTRSPMMQPLVNSGMGMAPFFKVTVFEQEHFQGKCLEFTSECCNIQECGMDNIRSIRVESGAWVGYEHHDFQGQQFILERGEYPHWDSYSGNISYHVERLMSLRPIYCASHQSSRMMIFERENFMGRNVEICDDYPSLQAMGWMWPEVGSMHVQCGAFVCYQYPGYRGQQYIMECERHSGDYQHWRNWGSHCQTPQIQSIRRIQH
;
A
#
# COMPACT_ATOMS: atom_id res chain seq x y z
N MET A 1 -20.68 -49.42 -7.09
CA MET A 1 -21.61 -48.37 -6.60
C MET A 1 -21.18 -47.06 -7.23
N ALA A 2 -21.86 -46.67 -8.31
CA ALA A 2 -21.64 -45.40 -8.99
C ALA A 2 -22.43 -44.31 -8.27
N HIS A 3 -21.76 -43.23 -7.85
CA HIS A 3 -22.43 -42.04 -7.37
C HIS A 3 -22.08 -40.84 -8.25
N LEU A 4 -23.14 -40.11 -8.56
CA LEU A 4 -23.32 -39.19 -9.66
C LEU A 4 -22.66 -37.83 -9.43
N ILE A 5 -22.18 -37.26 -10.54
CA ILE A 5 -21.75 -35.88 -10.71
C ILE A 5 -23.01 -34.98 -10.83
N PRO A 6 -23.13 -33.86 -10.11
CA PRO A 6 -24.19 -32.88 -10.38
C PRO A 6 -23.75 -31.92 -11.50
N THR A 7 -24.37 -32.06 -12.67
CA THR A 7 -24.34 -31.05 -13.74
C THR A 7 -25.31 -29.91 -13.42
N TYR A 8 -24.79 -28.69 -13.22
CA TYR A 8 -25.63 -27.48 -13.18
C TYR A 8 -25.88 -26.98 -14.61
N ARG A 9 -27.16 -27.01 -15.02
CA ARG A 9 -27.64 -26.52 -16.31
C ARG A 9 -28.27 -25.15 -16.11
N ALA A 10 -27.75 -24.14 -16.79
CA ALA A 10 -28.33 -22.80 -16.86
C ALA A 10 -29.66 -22.83 -17.61
N LEU A 11 -30.69 -22.17 -17.07
CA LEU A 11 -31.92 -21.86 -17.77
C LEU A 11 -31.99 -20.35 -17.99
N LEU A 12 -31.84 -19.94 -19.24
CA LEU A 12 -32.31 -18.66 -19.75
C LEU A 12 -33.83 -18.73 -19.93
N SER A 13 -34.54 -17.70 -19.47
CA SER A 13 -35.89 -17.40 -19.93
C SER A 13 -35.96 -15.92 -20.30
N CYS A 14 -36.26 -15.67 -21.58
CA CYS A 14 -36.67 -14.38 -22.10
C CYS A 14 -38.17 -14.18 -21.83
N ALA A 15 -38.56 -13.01 -21.36
CA ALA A 15 -39.92 -12.51 -21.48
C ALA A 15 -39.91 -11.02 -21.83
N THR A 16 -40.51 -10.72 -22.96
CA THR A 16 -40.79 -9.40 -23.54
C THR A 16 -42.04 -8.76 -22.92
N GLY A 17 -42.07 -7.43 -22.77
CA GLY A 17 -43.34 -6.67 -22.80
C GLY A 17 -43.48 -5.44 -21.87
N ARG A 18 -43.34 -4.26 -22.47
CA ARG A 18 -43.86 -2.89 -22.18
C ARG A 18 -45.19 -2.84 -21.36
N THR A 19 -45.61 -1.81 -20.58
CA THR A 19 -45.40 -0.34 -20.57
C THR A 19 -46.04 0.29 -19.30
N ALA A 20 -45.46 1.42 -18.86
CA ALA A 20 -46.08 2.64 -18.28
C ALA A 20 -46.74 2.68 -16.87
N ASP A 21 -46.12 3.54 -16.03
CA ASP A 21 -46.67 4.75 -15.38
C ASP A 21 -46.65 4.87 -13.84
N GLN A 22 -46.39 6.11 -13.42
CA GLN A 22 -45.99 6.62 -12.10
C GLN A 22 -47.06 6.53 -11.00
N ARG A 23 -46.64 6.23 -9.75
CA ARG A 23 -46.85 7.10 -8.55
C ARG A 23 -46.30 6.47 -7.27
N SER A 24 -45.96 7.37 -6.35
CA SER A 24 -45.35 7.21 -5.03
C SER A 24 -45.90 6.10 -4.12
N ASN A 25 -45.01 5.39 -3.44
CA ASN A 25 -45.04 5.27 -1.97
C ASN A 25 -43.76 4.57 -1.45
N LYS A 26 -43.06 5.22 -0.52
CA LYS A 26 -42.21 4.53 0.47
C LYS A 26 -43.13 3.72 1.38
N PRO A 27 -42.67 2.57 1.92
CA PRO A 27 -42.21 2.65 3.30
C PRO A 27 -41.01 1.75 3.65
N GLU A 28 -40.35 2.20 4.72
CA GLU A 28 -39.80 1.42 5.83
C GLU A 28 -38.57 0.51 5.68
N ARG A 29 -37.62 0.87 6.55
CA ARG A 29 -36.47 0.10 7.01
C ARG A 29 -36.95 -1.19 7.65
N LEU A 30 -36.33 -2.31 7.26
CA LEU A 30 -36.25 -3.50 8.11
C LEU A 30 -34.81 -3.69 8.53
N CYS A 31 -34.52 -3.33 9.78
CA CYS A 31 -33.41 -3.88 10.54
C CYS A 31 -33.64 -5.38 10.67
N LEU A 32 -32.71 -6.20 10.19
CA LEU A 32 -32.61 -7.59 10.63
C LEU A 32 -31.61 -7.66 11.78
N THR A 33 -32.17 -8.17 12.87
CA THR A 33 -31.61 -8.49 14.17
C THR A 33 -30.45 -9.49 14.10
N THR A 34 -29.43 -9.19 14.91
CA THR A 34 -28.61 -10.10 15.73
C THR A 34 -28.84 -11.60 15.54
N MET A 35 -27.79 -12.30 15.11
CA MET A 35 -27.56 -13.69 15.49
C MET A 35 -26.30 -13.76 16.32
N ASP A 36 -26.49 -14.07 17.61
CA ASP A 36 -25.47 -14.43 18.58
C ASP A 36 -24.64 -15.62 18.07
N MET A 37 -23.34 -15.42 17.90
CA MET A 37 -22.39 -16.53 17.98
C MET A 37 -21.83 -16.57 19.39
N LEU A 38 -22.34 -17.56 20.13
CA LEU A 38 -21.95 -17.96 21.46
C LEU A 38 -20.43 -18.12 21.56
N SER A 39 -19.88 -17.43 22.57
CA SER A 39 -18.56 -17.62 23.14
C SER A 39 -18.35 -19.07 23.58
N TRP A 40 -17.25 -19.67 23.15
CA TRP A 40 -16.74 -20.90 23.75
C TRP A 40 -15.36 -20.64 24.34
N SER A 41 -15.31 -20.60 25.67
CA SER A 41 -14.10 -20.58 26.50
C SER A 41 -14.07 -21.89 27.28
N PRO A 42 -12.99 -22.68 27.24
CA PRO A 42 -12.78 -23.72 28.23
C PRO A 42 -12.00 -23.18 29.43
N GLN A 43 -12.57 -23.38 30.62
CA GLN A 43 -11.97 -23.14 31.92
C GLN A 43 -10.69 -23.94 32.15
N GLN A 44 -9.81 -23.34 32.94
CA GLN A 44 -8.68 -23.97 33.63
C GLN A 44 -9.17 -25.08 34.56
N ASP A 45 -8.41 -26.17 34.61
CA ASP A 45 -8.42 -27.08 35.75
C ASP A 45 -7.03 -27.09 36.39
N ASN A 46 -7.03 -26.95 37.70
CA ASN A 46 -5.88 -26.67 38.55
C ASN A 46 -5.72 -27.87 39.49
N SER A 47 -4.60 -28.59 39.40
CA SER A 47 -4.20 -29.51 40.47
C SER A 47 -2.70 -29.46 40.68
N GLN A 48 -2.34 -28.94 41.85
CA GLN A 48 -0.99 -28.83 42.42
C GLN A 48 -0.46 -30.20 42.89
N THR A 49 0.86 -30.39 42.79
CA THR A 49 1.62 -31.04 43.85
C THR A 49 3.02 -30.44 43.96
N VAL A 50 3.52 -30.47 45.20
CA VAL A 50 4.49 -29.58 45.85
C VAL A 50 5.89 -30.20 45.94
N SER A 51 6.93 -29.37 45.90
CA SER A 51 8.08 -29.35 46.87
C SER A 51 9.03 -28.19 46.50
N ARG A 52 9.07 -27.11 47.31
CA ARG A 52 10.06 -26.79 48.39
C ARG A 52 11.51 -26.90 47.91
N SER A 53 12.46 -25.98 48.14
CA SER A 53 12.65 -24.75 48.94
C SER A 53 14.08 -24.26 48.55
N THR A 54 14.60 -23.04 48.75
CA THR A 54 14.75 -22.22 49.96
C THR A 54 15.44 -20.90 49.59
N HIS A 55 14.89 -19.80 50.11
CA HIS A 55 15.49 -18.60 50.75
C HIS A 55 16.50 -17.65 50.04
N GLY A 56 16.14 -16.35 50.09
CA GLY A 56 16.94 -15.14 49.79
C GLY A 56 17.92 -14.78 50.91
N PRO A 57 18.04 -13.52 51.41
CA PRO A 57 17.34 -12.23 51.12
C PRO A 57 18.37 -11.14 50.67
N GLY A 58 18.15 -9.82 50.52
CA GLY A 58 17.07 -8.87 50.78
C GLY A 58 17.64 -7.42 50.74
N ASP A 59 16.74 -6.45 50.53
CA ASP A 59 16.71 -5.06 51.03
C ASP A 59 17.69 -4.00 50.44
N ALA A 60 17.19 -2.96 49.74
CA ALA A 60 16.63 -1.68 50.26
C ALA A 60 17.72 -0.58 50.25
N LEU A 61 17.54 0.73 50.12
CA LEU A 61 16.49 1.69 49.75
C LEU A 61 17.18 3.08 49.85
N CYS A 62 16.86 4.01 48.93
CA CYS A 62 16.79 5.48 49.08
C CYS A 62 17.98 6.40 49.50
N ARG A 63 18.06 7.49 48.72
CA ARG A 63 18.24 8.94 49.07
C ARG A 63 19.63 9.51 49.39
N GLY A 64 19.94 10.66 48.76
CA GLY A 64 20.88 11.66 49.30
C GLY A 64 21.38 12.67 48.25
N ARG A 65 21.21 13.97 48.52
CA ARG A 65 21.49 15.12 47.63
C ARG A 65 22.94 15.67 47.77
N THR A 66 23.28 16.52 46.78
CA THR A 66 24.09 17.77 46.82
C THR A 66 25.64 17.76 46.77
N ALA A 67 26.13 18.09 45.57
CA ALA A 67 27.03 19.20 45.15
C ALA A 67 28.31 19.58 45.93
N VAL A 68 29.44 19.68 45.19
CA VAL A 68 30.41 20.79 45.23
C VAL A 68 31.18 20.92 43.90
N ASN A 69 31.51 22.17 43.57
CA ASN A 69 32.12 22.76 42.37
C ASN A 69 33.49 22.21 41.93
N ALA A 70 33.77 22.31 40.62
CA ALA A 70 35.01 22.89 40.10
C ALA A 70 34.81 23.41 38.65
N GLN A 71 35.27 24.64 38.42
CA GLN A 71 35.18 25.41 37.18
C GLN A 71 36.12 24.90 36.07
N ALA A 72 35.67 24.96 34.81
CA ALA A 72 36.45 25.45 33.67
C ALA A 72 35.55 25.56 32.41
N SER A 73 35.33 26.78 31.92
CA SER A 73 34.99 27.06 30.51
C SER A 73 36.31 27.03 29.69
N PRO A 74 36.34 26.71 28.37
CA PRO A 74 35.59 27.50 27.39
C PRO A 74 35.17 26.82 26.05
N THR A 75 34.39 27.59 25.30
CA THR A 75 34.29 27.64 23.83
C THR A 75 33.42 26.65 23.06
N VAL A 76 32.47 27.28 22.37
CA VAL A 76 31.64 26.86 21.23
C VAL A 76 32.34 25.91 20.26
N GLY A 77 31.65 24.82 19.91
CA GLY A 77 32.03 23.90 18.84
C GLY A 77 30.81 23.17 18.31
N ALA A 78 30.00 23.83 17.49
CA ALA A 78 28.96 23.18 16.71
C ALA A 78 29.62 22.15 15.77
N LYS A 79 29.31 20.86 15.95
CA LYS A 79 29.74 19.80 15.02
C LYS A 79 29.00 19.99 13.69
N MET A 80 29.70 20.57 12.72
CA MET A 80 29.34 20.50 11.30
C MET A 80 29.31 19.04 10.85
N TYR A 81 28.13 18.52 10.50
CA TYR A 81 28.02 17.36 9.63
C TYR A 81 28.42 17.80 8.22
N ARG A 82 29.66 17.46 7.83
CA ARG A 82 30.17 17.65 6.47
C ARG A 82 29.43 16.69 5.53
N THR A 83 28.36 17.16 4.90
CA THR A 83 27.73 16.46 3.76
C THR A 83 28.63 16.65 2.56
N THR A 84 29.42 15.63 2.23
CA THR A 84 30.11 15.53 0.94
C THR A 84 29.05 15.37 -0.15
N ARG A 85 28.76 16.47 -0.87
CA ARG A 85 28.03 16.45 -2.13
C ARG A 85 28.86 15.67 -3.15
N SER A 86 28.43 14.46 -3.50
CA SER A 86 28.88 13.80 -4.71
C SER A 86 28.51 14.67 -5.93
N PRO A 87 29.39 14.84 -6.92
CA PRO A 87 29.08 15.63 -8.10
C PRO A 87 28.02 14.92 -8.94
N MET A 88 26.89 15.63 -9.11
CA MET A 88 25.86 15.40 -10.11
C MET A 88 26.45 14.94 -11.45
N MET A 89 26.10 13.73 -11.91
CA MET A 89 26.22 13.43 -13.33
C MET A 89 25.14 14.24 -14.05
N GLN A 90 25.55 15.22 -14.83
CA GLN A 90 24.68 15.88 -15.79
C GLN A 90 24.35 14.88 -16.91
N PRO A 91 23.09 14.69 -17.30
CA PRO A 91 22.78 13.89 -18.47
C PRO A 91 23.25 14.63 -19.71
N LEU A 92 24.07 13.95 -20.52
CA LEU A 92 24.43 14.38 -21.86
C LEU A 92 23.14 14.52 -22.68
N VAL A 93 22.75 15.75 -23.01
CA VAL A 93 21.60 16.02 -23.89
C VAL A 93 21.95 15.53 -25.30
N ASN A 94 21.47 14.34 -25.64
CA ASN A 94 21.53 13.83 -27.00
C ASN A 94 20.39 14.49 -27.80
N SER A 95 20.75 15.23 -28.85
CA SER A 95 19.80 15.93 -29.71
C SER A 95 19.06 14.95 -30.61
N GLY A 96 17.88 14.53 -30.17
CA GLY A 96 16.87 13.81 -30.95
C GLY A 96 15.56 13.87 -30.18
N MET A 97 14.52 14.47 -30.78
CA MET A 97 13.22 14.75 -30.13
C MET A 97 12.70 13.58 -29.28
N GLY A 98 12.73 13.78 -27.97
CA GLY A 98 12.11 12.94 -26.95
C GLY A 98 12.05 13.77 -25.67
N MET A 99 10.95 14.50 -25.48
CA MET A 99 10.74 15.27 -24.25
C MET A 99 10.75 14.26 -23.09
N ALA A 100 11.62 14.46 -22.10
CA ALA A 100 11.58 13.68 -20.87
C ALA A 100 10.14 13.70 -20.33
N PRO A 101 9.62 12.59 -19.79
CA PRO A 101 8.27 12.53 -19.28
C PRO A 101 8.07 13.67 -18.26
N PHE A 102 7.12 14.54 -18.56
CA PHE A 102 6.73 15.63 -17.68
C PHE A 102 5.87 15.03 -16.58
N PHE A 103 6.27 15.19 -15.31
CA PHE A 103 5.49 14.75 -14.15
C PHE A 103 4.91 15.98 -13.46
N LYS A 104 3.60 15.93 -13.18
CA LYS A 104 2.91 16.98 -12.46
C LYS A 104 1.72 16.41 -11.71
N VAL A 105 1.65 16.78 -10.43
CA VAL A 105 0.52 16.51 -9.55
C VAL A 105 0.22 17.74 -8.70
N THR A 106 -1.06 18.08 -8.59
CA THR A 106 -1.56 19.10 -7.69
C THR A 106 -2.35 18.45 -6.56
N VAL A 107 -2.01 18.77 -5.32
CA VAL A 107 -2.69 18.26 -4.12
C VAL A 107 -3.42 19.39 -3.40
N PHE A 108 -4.52 19.06 -2.74
CA PHE A 108 -5.42 20.02 -2.11
C PHE A 108 -5.70 19.63 -0.66
N GLU A 109 -5.75 20.64 0.20
CA GLU A 109 -6.04 20.51 1.63
C GLU A 109 -7.48 20.09 1.92
N GLN A 110 -8.42 20.38 1.01
CA GLN A 110 -9.82 20.00 1.14
C GLN A 110 -10.26 19.08 -0.01
N GLU A 111 -11.38 18.41 0.19
CA GLU A 111 -12.04 17.59 -0.83
C GLU A 111 -12.54 18.46 -1.98
N HIS A 112 -12.80 17.84 -3.13
CA HIS A 112 -13.31 18.49 -4.33
C HIS A 112 -12.46 19.69 -4.80
N PHE A 113 -11.13 19.57 -4.65
CA PHE A 113 -10.12 20.49 -5.16
C PHE A 113 -10.22 21.91 -4.57
N GLN A 114 -10.52 22.00 -3.27
CA GLN A 114 -10.68 23.25 -2.52
C GLN A 114 -9.53 23.49 -1.53
N GLY A 115 -9.51 24.69 -0.93
CA GLY A 115 -8.54 25.07 0.09
C GLY A 115 -7.14 25.37 -0.45
N LYS A 116 -6.12 25.30 0.42
CA LYS A 116 -4.72 25.44 0.00
C LYS A 116 -4.36 24.33 -0.97
N CYS A 117 -3.63 24.67 -2.04
CA CYS A 117 -3.09 23.69 -2.97
C CYS A 117 -1.58 23.82 -3.12
N LEU A 118 -0.93 22.71 -3.47
CA LEU A 118 0.50 22.61 -3.75
C LEU A 118 0.69 21.80 -5.03
N GLU A 119 1.64 22.21 -5.85
CA GLU A 119 2.02 21.52 -7.09
C GLU A 119 3.40 20.87 -6.90
N PHE A 120 3.52 19.61 -7.33
CA PHE A 120 4.77 18.86 -7.29
C PHE A 120 5.13 18.35 -8.69
N THR A 121 6.40 18.52 -9.05
CA THR A 121 7.03 17.95 -10.26
C THR A 121 8.15 16.97 -9.91
N SER A 122 8.38 16.74 -8.62
CA SER A 122 9.36 15.82 -8.05
C SER A 122 8.78 15.20 -6.78
N GLU A 123 9.51 14.26 -6.18
CA GLU A 123 9.14 13.67 -4.90
C GLU A 123 9.05 14.68 -3.75
N CYS A 124 8.15 14.40 -2.80
CA CYS A 124 7.99 15.10 -1.54
C CYS A 124 7.88 14.06 -0.43
N CYS A 125 8.91 13.98 0.43
CA CYS A 125 8.97 13.02 1.53
C CYS A 125 8.11 13.41 2.74
N ASN A 126 7.70 14.68 2.85
CA ASN A 126 6.87 15.17 3.95
C ASN A 126 6.11 16.45 3.56
N ILE A 127 4.80 16.34 3.38
CA ILE A 127 3.94 17.49 3.01
C ILE A 127 3.84 18.56 4.10
N GLN A 128 4.09 18.19 5.36
CA GLN A 128 4.00 19.13 6.48
C GLN A 128 5.11 20.19 6.40
N GLU A 129 6.27 19.83 5.84
CA GLU A 129 7.36 20.77 5.56
C GLU A 129 6.99 21.77 4.45
N CYS A 130 6.02 21.43 3.61
CA CYS A 130 5.41 22.33 2.63
C CYS A 130 4.22 23.14 3.20
N GLY A 131 3.96 22.99 4.51
CA GLY A 131 2.88 23.66 5.23
C GLY A 131 1.50 23.12 4.92
N MET A 132 1.36 21.83 4.59
CA MET A 132 0.07 21.16 4.40
C MET A 132 -0.07 20.02 5.42
N ASP A 133 -1.16 20.03 6.19
CA ASP A 133 -1.35 19.05 7.27
C ASP A 133 -1.81 17.68 6.76
N ASN A 134 -2.69 17.67 5.76
CA ASN A 134 -3.13 16.46 5.08
C ASN A 134 -3.57 16.78 3.64
N ILE A 135 -3.52 15.77 2.77
CA ILE A 135 -4.06 15.83 1.41
C ILE A 135 -5.45 15.18 1.40
N ARG A 136 -6.43 15.90 0.85
CA ARG A 136 -7.83 15.46 0.79
C ARG A 136 -8.36 15.25 -0.62
N SER A 137 -7.77 15.93 -1.60
CA SER A 137 -8.02 15.65 -3.02
C SER A 137 -6.78 15.91 -3.87
N ILE A 138 -6.72 15.26 -5.03
CA ILE A 138 -5.51 15.20 -5.88
C ILE A 138 -5.91 15.31 -7.34
N ARG A 139 -5.13 16.06 -8.13
CA ARG A 139 -5.17 16.05 -9.59
C ARG A 139 -3.81 15.63 -10.10
N VAL A 140 -3.76 14.57 -10.88
CA VAL A 140 -2.54 14.16 -11.58
C VAL A 140 -2.66 14.62 -13.01
N GLU A 141 -1.94 15.69 -13.36
CA GLU A 141 -1.95 16.22 -14.73
C GLU A 141 -1.10 15.37 -15.68
N SER A 142 0.01 14.81 -15.20
CA SER A 142 0.91 14.00 -16.03
C SER A 142 1.79 13.02 -15.24
N GLY A 143 2.05 11.87 -15.87
CA GLY A 143 2.81 10.77 -15.31
C GLY A 143 2.00 9.95 -14.31
N ALA A 144 2.64 8.91 -13.79
CA ALA A 144 2.13 8.14 -12.67
C ALA A 144 2.87 8.52 -11.38
N TRP A 145 2.14 8.53 -10.28
CA TRP A 145 2.62 8.85 -8.95
C TRP A 145 2.23 7.76 -7.97
N VAL A 146 2.98 7.65 -6.89
CA VAL A 146 2.59 6.87 -5.72
C VAL A 146 2.50 7.80 -4.51
N GLY A 147 1.35 7.78 -3.86
CA GLY A 147 1.13 8.40 -2.55
C GLY A 147 1.35 7.40 -1.42
N TYR A 148 1.74 7.90 -0.25
CA TYR A 148 2.04 7.10 0.93
C TYR A 148 1.33 7.64 2.16
N GLU A 149 0.85 6.73 3.01
CA GLU A 149 0.16 7.06 4.26
C GLU A 149 1.04 7.86 5.24
N HIS A 150 2.34 7.62 5.25
CA HIS A 150 3.28 8.27 6.16
C HIS A 150 4.36 9.05 5.39
N HIS A 151 5.13 9.85 6.14
CA HIS A 151 6.32 10.51 5.62
C HIS A 151 7.38 9.47 5.21
N ASP A 152 8.42 9.93 4.51
CA ASP A 152 9.56 9.12 4.07
C ASP A 152 9.17 7.87 3.27
N PHE A 153 8.07 7.99 2.52
CA PHE A 153 7.54 6.95 1.64
C PHE A 153 7.20 5.65 2.38
N GLN A 154 6.61 5.79 3.58
CA GLN A 154 6.22 4.67 4.46
C GLN A 154 4.70 4.49 4.53
N GLY A 155 4.26 3.32 5.02
CA GLY A 155 2.85 3.01 5.22
C GLY A 155 2.18 2.43 3.98
N GLN A 156 0.85 2.54 3.91
CA GLN A 156 0.08 2.09 2.75
C GLN A 156 0.43 2.92 1.50
N GLN A 157 0.51 2.24 0.36
CA GLN A 157 0.77 2.83 -0.95
C GLN A 157 -0.55 3.06 -1.71
N PHE A 158 -0.61 4.13 -2.47
CA PHE A 158 -1.75 4.48 -3.32
C PHE A 158 -1.26 4.82 -4.72
N ILE A 159 -1.71 4.08 -5.72
CA ILE A 159 -1.43 4.42 -7.12
C ILE A 159 -2.25 5.66 -7.54
N LEU A 160 -1.57 6.64 -8.12
CA LEU A 160 -2.13 7.90 -8.59
C LEU A 160 -1.76 8.07 -10.07
N GLU A 161 -2.62 7.58 -10.95
CA GLU A 161 -2.47 7.74 -12.40
C GLU A 161 -3.11 9.05 -12.85
N ARG A 162 -2.90 9.44 -14.11
CA ARG A 162 -3.50 10.67 -14.65
C ARG A 162 -5.01 10.70 -14.43
N GLY A 163 -5.50 11.75 -13.77
CA GLY A 163 -6.91 11.86 -13.43
C GLY A 163 -7.19 12.81 -12.27
N GLU A 164 -8.45 12.81 -11.85
CA GLU A 164 -8.96 13.62 -10.75
C GLU A 164 -9.45 12.70 -9.62
N TYR A 165 -8.98 12.98 -8.41
CA TYR A 165 -9.28 12.23 -7.19
C TYR A 165 -9.91 13.18 -6.17
N PRO A 166 -11.24 13.40 -6.23
CA PRO A 166 -11.90 14.44 -5.44
C PRO A 166 -11.99 14.14 -3.94
N HIS A 167 -11.76 12.88 -3.53
CA HIS A 167 -11.92 12.41 -2.16
C HIS A 167 -11.05 11.15 -1.93
N TRP A 168 -10.73 10.81 -0.69
CA TRP A 168 -9.76 9.73 -0.37
C TRP A 168 -10.16 8.32 -0.85
N ASP A 169 -11.46 8.07 -0.95
CA ASP A 169 -12.04 6.82 -1.46
C ASP A 169 -11.69 6.57 -2.94
N SER A 170 -11.46 7.64 -3.71
CA SER A 170 -11.16 7.56 -5.14
C SER A 170 -9.77 6.99 -5.47
N TYR A 171 -8.81 7.04 -4.53
CA TYR A 171 -7.47 6.46 -4.70
C TYR A 171 -7.16 5.29 -3.74
N SER A 172 -7.87 5.18 -2.61
CA SER A 172 -7.55 4.17 -1.59
C SER A 172 -7.85 2.73 -2.00
N GLY A 173 -8.80 2.52 -2.92
CA GLY A 173 -9.05 1.21 -3.52
C GLY A 173 -9.61 0.17 -2.54
N ASN A 174 -10.83 0.38 -2.05
CA ASN A 174 -11.60 -0.56 -1.21
C ASN A 174 -10.73 -1.36 -0.22
N ILE A 175 -9.96 -0.63 0.59
CA ILE A 175 -9.17 -1.17 1.68
C ILE A 175 -10.07 -1.42 2.90
N SER A 176 -9.76 -2.47 3.67
CA SER A 176 -10.57 -2.90 4.80
C SER A 176 -10.48 -1.99 6.04
N TYR A 177 -9.58 -1.02 6.03
CA TYR A 177 -9.39 -0.08 7.13
C TYR A 177 -9.35 1.35 6.59
N HIS A 178 -9.87 2.27 7.39
CA HIS A 178 -10.07 3.66 6.99
C HIS A 178 -8.75 4.44 7.02
N VAL A 179 -8.28 4.86 5.86
CA VAL A 179 -7.04 5.66 5.72
C VAL A 179 -7.34 6.90 4.88
N GLU A 180 -7.42 8.05 5.55
CA GLU A 180 -7.53 9.36 4.89
C GLU A 180 -6.19 10.09 4.85
N ARG A 181 -5.15 9.51 5.44
CA ARG A 181 -3.85 10.14 5.59
C ARG A 181 -3.00 9.90 4.35
N LEU A 182 -2.43 10.96 3.79
CA LEU A 182 -1.43 10.88 2.73
C LEU A 182 -0.39 11.97 2.98
N MET A 183 0.84 11.56 3.31
CA MET A 183 1.87 12.46 3.84
C MET A 183 3.12 12.59 2.97
N SER A 184 3.31 11.68 2.02
CA SER A 184 4.41 11.76 1.06
C SER A 184 4.00 11.18 -0.29
N LEU A 185 4.68 11.62 -1.35
CA LEU A 185 4.40 11.22 -2.71
C LEU A 185 5.64 11.32 -3.59
N ARG A 186 5.71 10.47 -4.62
CA ARG A 186 6.78 10.54 -5.63
C ARG A 186 6.29 10.08 -7.00
N PRO A 187 6.94 10.54 -8.08
CA PRO A 187 6.69 10.00 -9.41
C PRO A 187 7.21 8.56 -9.54
N ILE A 188 6.61 7.83 -10.49
CA ILE A 188 7.01 6.48 -10.91
C ILE A 188 7.65 6.60 -12.29
N TYR A 189 8.96 6.84 -12.32
CA TYR A 189 9.69 7.18 -13.55
C TYR A 189 9.67 6.06 -14.60
N CYS A 190 9.74 4.81 -14.15
CA CYS A 190 9.75 3.64 -15.03
C CYS A 190 8.37 3.18 -15.50
N ALA A 191 7.27 3.86 -15.12
CA ALA A 191 5.94 3.46 -15.57
C ALA A 191 5.85 3.49 -17.10
N SER A 192 5.64 2.33 -17.73
CA SER A 192 5.52 2.20 -19.17
C SER A 192 4.54 1.07 -19.53
N HIS A 193 3.26 1.41 -19.68
CA HIS A 193 2.17 0.44 -19.80
C HIS A 193 2.41 -0.61 -20.90
N GLN A 194 2.89 -0.20 -22.08
CA GLN A 194 3.05 -1.10 -23.24
C GLN A 194 4.28 -2.02 -23.14
N SER A 195 5.26 -1.67 -22.31
CA SER A 195 6.51 -2.43 -22.16
C SER A 195 6.67 -3.05 -20.78
N SER A 196 5.67 -2.93 -19.90
CA SER A 196 5.69 -3.49 -18.55
C SER A 196 5.74 -5.01 -18.59
N ARG A 197 6.73 -5.59 -17.91
CA ARG A 197 6.97 -7.04 -17.87
C ARG A 197 7.59 -7.43 -16.54
N MET A 198 7.01 -8.42 -15.86
CA MET A 198 7.52 -8.96 -14.61
C MET A 198 7.40 -10.48 -14.56
N MET A 199 8.24 -11.11 -13.74
CA MET A 199 8.08 -12.51 -13.33
C MET A 199 7.52 -12.57 -11.92
N ILE A 200 6.53 -13.43 -11.69
CA ILE A 200 6.06 -13.77 -10.34
C ILE A 200 6.44 -15.22 -10.01
N PHE A 201 6.75 -15.48 -8.75
CA PHE A 201 7.25 -16.77 -8.26
C PHE A 201 6.42 -17.24 -7.07
N GLU A 202 6.22 -18.56 -6.96
CA GLU A 202 5.45 -19.15 -5.86
C GLU A 202 6.10 -18.96 -4.49
N ARG A 203 7.44 -18.98 -4.45
CA ARG A 203 8.21 -18.92 -3.21
C ARG A 203 9.10 -17.70 -3.21
N GLU A 204 9.54 -17.34 -2.01
CA GLU A 204 10.55 -16.30 -1.79
C GLU A 204 11.85 -16.63 -2.52
N ASN A 205 12.69 -15.60 -2.74
CA ASN A 205 14.00 -15.73 -3.39
C ASN A 205 13.96 -16.34 -4.80
N PHE A 206 12.90 -16.03 -5.56
CA PHE A 206 12.72 -16.44 -6.96
C PHE A 206 12.65 -17.96 -7.17
N MET A 207 12.09 -18.66 -6.19
CA MET A 207 11.99 -20.13 -6.20
C MET A 207 10.57 -20.62 -6.53
N GLY A 208 10.47 -21.89 -6.92
CA GLY A 208 9.19 -22.55 -7.22
C GLY A 208 8.72 -22.30 -8.65
N ARG A 209 7.43 -22.58 -8.92
CA ARG A 209 6.86 -22.26 -10.24
C ARG A 209 6.83 -20.75 -10.43
N ASN A 210 6.93 -20.34 -11.68
CA ASN A 210 6.93 -18.94 -12.07
C ASN A 210 6.17 -18.73 -13.37
N VAL A 211 5.73 -17.49 -13.59
CA VAL A 211 5.05 -17.07 -14.81
C VAL A 211 5.40 -15.61 -15.11
N GLU A 212 5.48 -15.28 -16.40
CA GLU A 212 5.67 -13.92 -16.87
C GLU A 212 4.31 -13.21 -16.97
N ILE A 213 4.26 -11.98 -16.46
CA ILE A 213 3.10 -11.10 -16.48
C ILE A 213 3.41 -9.92 -17.39
N CYS A 214 2.71 -9.86 -18.52
CA CYS A 214 2.78 -8.78 -19.51
C CYS A 214 1.46 -8.03 -19.69
N ASP A 215 0.40 -8.46 -18.99
CA ASP A 215 -0.96 -7.95 -19.11
C ASP A 215 -1.62 -7.71 -17.75
N ASP A 216 -2.81 -7.14 -17.76
CA ASP A 216 -3.59 -6.87 -16.57
C ASP A 216 -4.45 -8.08 -16.19
N TYR A 217 -4.31 -8.55 -14.96
CA TYR A 217 -4.99 -9.72 -14.43
C TYR A 217 -5.88 -9.34 -13.24
N PRO A 218 -7.20 -9.17 -13.44
CA PRO A 218 -8.13 -8.91 -12.34
C PRO A 218 -8.31 -10.13 -11.43
N SER A 219 -7.88 -11.33 -11.85
CA SER A 219 -7.77 -12.51 -11.01
C SER A 219 -6.58 -13.36 -11.46
N LEU A 220 -5.59 -13.52 -10.59
CA LEU A 220 -4.47 -14.43 -10.86
C LEU A 220 -4.93 -15.89 -10.92
N GLN A 221 -5.93 -16.27 -10.11
CA GLN A 221 -6.49 -17.62 -10.14
C GLN A 221 -7.15 -17.95 -11.47
N ALA A 222 -7.82 -16.99 -12.11
CA ALA A 222 -8.41 -17.18 -13.43
C ALA A 222 -7.35 -17.41 -14.53
N MET A 223 -6.14 -16.90 -14.36
CA MET A 223 -4.98 -17.17 -15.22
C MET A 223 -4.34 -18.54 -14.95
N GLY A 224 -4.72 -19.22 -13.87
CA GLY A 224 -4.17 -20.52 -13.47
C GLY A 224 -3.15 -20.44 -12.34
N TRP A 225 -2.96 -19.27 -11.72
CA TRP A 225 -2.15 -19.13 -10.51
C TRP A 225 -2.87 -19.79 -9.32
N MET A 226 -2.30 -20.88 -8.79
CA MET A 226 -3.07 -21.79 -7.94
C MET A 226 -3.25 -21.31 -6.50
N TRP A 227 -2.37 -20.42 -6.05
CA TRP A 227 -2.32 -19.97 -4.66
C TRP A 227 -2.76 -18.52 -4.54
N PRO A 228 -3.32 -18.10 -3.39
CA PRO A 228 -3.65 -16.69 -3.15
C PRO A 228 -2.41 -15.82 -2.89
N GLU A 229 -1.23 -16.42 -2.80
CA GLU A 229 0.03 -15.80 -2.43
C GLU A 229 1.00 -15.74 -3.61
N VAL A 230 1.86 -14.73 -3.60
CA VAL A 230 3.03 -14.62 -4.47
C VAL A 230 4.25 -14.57 -3.53
N GLY A 231 5.22 -15.45 -3.73
CA GLY A 231 6.36 -15.52 -2.83
C GLY A 231 7.43 -14.47 -3.13
N SER A 232 7.68 -14.20 -4.41
CA SER A 232 8.61 -13.16 -4.86
C SER A 232 8.31 -12.69 -6.27
N MET A 233 8.87 -11.53 -6.66
CA MET A 233 8.64 -10.91 -7.96
C MET A 233 9.93 -10.29 -8.50
N HIS A 234 10.12 -10.35 -9.82
CA HIS A 234 11.20 -9.66 -10.52
C HIS A 234 10.63 -8.79 -11.63
N VAL A 235 10.72 -7.46 -11.49
CA VAL A 235 10.22 -6.51 -12.49
C VAL A 235 11.33 -6.23 -13.49
N GLN A 236 11.17 -6.75 -14.70
CA GLN A 236 12.20 -6.60 -15.74
C GLN A 236 12.10 -5.24 -16.41
N CYS A 237 10.88 -4.77 -16.65
CA CYS A 237 10.60 -3.50 -17.31
C CYS A 237 9.29 -2.92 -16.77
N GLY A 238 9.19 -1.60 -16.75
CA GLY A 238 7.95 -0.93 -16.40
C GLY A 238 7.67 -0.89 -14.90
N ALA A 239 6.40 -0.71 -14.57
CA ALA A 239 5.90 -0.75 -13.21
C ALA A 239 4.50 -1.38 -13.14
N PHE A 240 4.20 -1.97 -11.99
CA PHE A 240 2.97 -2.71 -11.72
C PHE A 240 2.38 -2.31 -10.37
N VAL A 241 1.06 -2.45 -10.24
CA VAL A 241 0.36 -2.45 -8.96
C VAL A 241 -0.14 -3.85 -8.68
N CYS A 242 0.25 -4.38 -7.53
CA CYS A 242 -0.22 -5.65 -7.00
C CYS A 242 -1.27 -5.40 -5.92
N TYR A 243 -2.35 -6.17 -5.94
CA TYR A 243 -3.49 -6.02 -5.02
C TYR A 243 -3.76 -7.28 -4.24
N GLN A 244 -4.13 -7.12 -2.98
CA GLN A 244 -4.43 -8.21 -2.05
C GLN A 244 -5.60 -9.10 -2.52
N TYR A 245 -6.63 -8.52 -3.14
CA TYR A 245 -7.84 -9.23 -3.56
C TYR A 245 -8.08 -9.14 -5.07
N PRO A 246 -8.94 -10.00 -5.65
CA PRO A 246 -9.31 -9.92 -7.05
C PRO A 246 -10.11 -8.66 -7.34
N GLY A 247 -10.01 -8.19 -8.58
CA GLY A 247 -10.66 -6.98 -9.06
C GLY A 247 -10.00 -5.70 -8.57
N TYR A 248 -8.69 -5.72 -8.31
CA TYR A 248 -7.89 -4.56 -7.92
C TYR A 248 -8.35 -3.92 -6.60
N ARG A 249 -8.54 -4.75 -5.57
CA ARG A 249 -9.05 -4.34 -4.25
C ARG A 249 -8.10 -4.70 -3.11
N GLY A 250 -8.27 -4.01 -1.99
CA GLY A 250 -7.46 -4.22 -0.79
C GLY A 250 -6.14 -3.46 -0.87
N GLN A 251 -5.15 -3.90 -0.09
CA GLN A 251 -3.85 -3.23 -0.04
C GLN A 251 -3.18 -3.25 -1.42
N GLN A 252 -2.58 -2.12 -1.76
CA GLN A 252 -1.85 -1.90 -3.01
C GLN A 252 -0.34 -1.91 -2.74
N TYR A 253 0.43 -2.50 -3.65
CA TYR A 253 1.89 -2.51 -3.58
C TYR A 253 2.48 -2.19 -4.95
N ILE A 254 3.40 -1.22 -5.00
CA ILE A 254 4.00 -0.76 -6.25
C ILE A 254 5.32 -1.51 -6.50
N MET A 255 5.41 -2.14 -7.67
CA MET A 255 6.58 -2.88 -8.12
C MET A 255 7.20 -2.17 -9.32
N GLU A 256 8.46 -1.78 -9.22
CA GLU A 256 9.18 -0.95 -10.20
C GLU A 256 10.47 -1.64 -10.63
N CYS A 257 10.81 -1.58 -11.93
CA CYS A 257 12.08 -2.16 -12.41
C CYS A 257 13.32 -1.39 -11.94
N GLU A 258 13.19 -0.09 -11.63
CA GLU A 258 14.31 0.74 -11.18
C GLU A 258 14.58 0.61 -9.67
N ARG A 259 13.56 0.22 -8.89
CA ARG A 259 13.69 0.09 -7.44
C ARG A 259 14.17 -1.32 -7.10
N HIS A 260 15.17 -1.42 -6.22
CA HIS A 260 15.81 -2.70 -5.88
C HIS A 260 16.34 -3.47 -7.10
N SER A 261 16.65 -2.80 -8.21
CA SER A 261 16.97 -3.45 -9.49
C SER A 261 15.87 -4.38 -10.02
N GLY A 262 14.61 -4.11 -9.64
CA GLY A 262 13.45 -4.94 -9.95
C GLY A 262 13.28 -6.14 -9.03
N ASP A 263 14.18 -6.37 -8.07
CA ASP A 263 14.20 -7.57 -7.24
C ASP A 263 13.38 -7.43 -5.95
N TYR A 264 12.25 -8.16 -5.89
CA TYR A 264 11.37 -8.24 -4.74
C TYR A 264 11.34 -9.67 -4.18
N GLN A 265 12.44 -10.05 -3.54
CA GLN A 265 12.70 -11.42 -3.05
C GLN A 265 11.79 -11.89 -1.91
N HIS A 266 11.21 -10.97 -1.14
CA HIS A 266 10.41 -11.27 0.04
C HIS A 266 9.33 -10.18 0.23
N TRP A 267 8.11 -10.57 0.66
CA TRP A 267 6.95 -9.68 0.77
C TRP A 267 7.14 -8.45 1.67
N ARG A 268 7.88 -8.58 2.78
CA ARG A 268 8.33 -7.44 3.61
C ARG A 268 9.03 -6.31 2.85
N ASN A 269 9.57 -6.57 1.67
CA ASN A 269 10.25 -5.56 0.85
C ASN A 269 9.31 -4.87 -0.16
N TRP A 270 8.06 -5.31 -0.28
CA TRP A 270 7.07 -4.73 -1.19
C TRP A 270 6.54 -3.37 -0.70
N GLY A 271 6.69 -3.10 0.60
CA GLY A 271 6.31 -1.85 1.26
C GLY A 271 6.33 -2.02 2.78
N SER A 272 6.52 -0.94 3.53
CA SER A 272 6.65 -1.04 5.00
C SER A 272 5.36 -1.41 5.73
N HIS A 273 4.21 -1.26 5.08
CA HIS A 273 2.92 -1.73 5.60
C HIS A 273 2.53 -3.13 5.08
N CYS A 274 3.37 -3.78 4.27
CA CYS A 274 3.05 -5.13 3.81
C CYS A 274 3.10 -6.11 4.99
N GLN A 275 2.01 -6.85 5.23
CA GLN A 275 1.87 -7.80 6.33
C GLN A 275 1.65 -9.25 5.86
N THR A 276 1.44 -9.46 4.57
CA THR A 276 1.09 -10.75 3.98
C THR A 276 1.62 -10.87 2.56
N PRO A 277 2.04 -12.07 2.11
CA PRO A 277 2.39 -12.33 0.70
C PRO A 277 1.15 -12.47 -0.22
N GLN A 278 -0.05 -12.25 0.30
CA GLN A 278 -1.29 -12.41 -0.46
C GLN A 278 -1.42 -11.37 -1.58
N ILE A 279 -1.40 -11.83 -2.83
CA ILE A 279 -1.64 -11.04 -4.04
C ILE A 279 -2.57 -11.84 -4.95
N GLN A 280 -3.68 -11.23 -5.38
CA GLN A 280 -4.71 -11.94 -6.17
C GLN A 280 -5.12 -11.20 -7.45
N SER A 281 -4.68 -9.95 -7.63
CA SER A 281 -4.76 -9.27 -8.92
C SER A 281 -3.56 -8.34 -9.13
N ILE A 282 -3.17 -8.19 -10.39
CA ILE A 282 -1.99 -7.41 -10.81
C ILE A 282 -2.39 -6.62 -12.05
N ARG A 283 -1.95 -5.37 -12.16
CA ARG A 283 -2.06 -4.59 -13.40
C ARG A 283 -0.83 -3.73 -13.63
N ARG A 284 -0.60 -3.40 -14.89
CA ARG A 284 0.43 -2.46 -15.34
C ARG A 284 -0.01 -1.04 -14.99
N ILE A 285 0.96 -0.20 -14.64
CA ILE A 285 0.72 1.22 -14.37
C ILE A 285 0.67 2.00 -15.69
N GLN A 286 -0.30 2.89 -15.81
CA GLN A 286 -0.47 3.85 -16.91
C GLN A 286 0.22 5.17 -16.56
N HIS A 287 0.92 5.80 -17.51
CA HIS A 287 1.63 7.07 -17.33
C HIS A 287 1.10 8.16 -18.26
#